data_AF-A0A4R0X5U0-F1
#
_entry.id   AF-A0A4R0X5U0-F1
#
_cell.length_a   1.000
_cell.length_b   1.000
_cell.length_c   1.000
_cell.angle_alpha   90.00
_cell.angle_beta   90.00
_cell.angle_gamma   90.00
#
_symmetry.space_group_name_H-M   'P 1'
#
loop_
_entity.id
_entity.type
_entity.pdbx_description
1 polymer ?
#
loop_
_entity_poly.entity_id
_entity_poly.type
_entity_poly.pdbx_seq_one_letter_code
_entity_poly.pdbx_strand_id
1 'polypeptide(L)'
;DAVLAEYDVIACPTTPHRATKMVGRDASALETVSNALDQVRNTVVANLTGHPSMSIPCGVRDGLPIGLMLTAKHFDDATLLRASAALESAGDWKNSNARGGSGP
;
A
#
# COMPACT_ATOMS: atom_id res chain seq x y z
N ASP A 1 -7.55 -8.80 -15.67
CA ASP A 1 -7.63 -8.79 -17.16
C ASP A 1 -8.69 -7.88 -17.74
N ALA A 2 -9.99 -8.14 -17.60
CA ALA A 2 -11.03 -7.32 -18.25
C ALA A 2 -10.89 -5.81 -17.96
N VAL A 3 -10.74 -5.43 -16.69
CA VAL A 3 -10.49 -4.03 -16.29
C VAL A 3 -9.18 -3.50 -16.89
N LEU A 4 -8.13 -4.33 -16.90
CA LEU A 4 -6.84 -3.94 -17.46
C LEU A 4 -6.85 -3.87 -18.99
N ALA A 5 -7.85 -4.43 -19.68
CA ALA A 5 -8.01 -4.20 -21.11
C ALA A 5 -8.40 -2.75 -21.43
N GLU A 6 -9.10 -2.09 -20.50
CA GLU A 6 -9.57 -0.72 -20.62
C GLU A 6 -8.64 0.30 -19.95
N TYR A 7 -7.94 -0.11 -18.89
CA TYR A 7 -7.06 0.73 -18.09
C TYR A 7 -5.64 0.16 -17.99
N ASP A 8 -4.62 1.03 -17.96
CA ASP A 8 -3.23 0.58 -17.89
C ASP A 8 -2.84 0.03 -16.52
N VAL A 9 -3.42 0.58 -15.45
CA VAL A 9 -3.18 0.17 -14.06
C VAL A 9 -4.47 0.24 -13.24
N ILE A 10 -4.57 -0.63 -12.25
CA ILE A 10 -5.58 -0.57 -11.19
C ILE A 10 -4.93 0.03 -9.95
N ALA A 11 -5.61 0.96 -9.28
CA ALA A 11 -5.14 1.59 -8.05
C ALA A 11 -6.06 1.27 -6.87
N CYS A 12 -5.48 0.94 -5.71
CA CYS A 12 -6.21 0.79 -4.45
C CYS A 12 -5.30 1.11 -3.25
N PRO A 13 -5.84 1.33 -2.04
CA PRO A 13 -5.02 1.37 -0.83
C PRO A 13 -4.23 0.06 -0.69
N THR A 14 -2.95 0.15 -0.30
CA THR A 14 -2.13 -1.06 -0.07
C THR A 14 -2.67 -1.88 1.11
N THR A 15 -2.98 -1.19 2.22
CA THR A 15 -3.59 -1.75 3.43
C THR A 15 -4.87 -0.97 3.75
N PRO A 16 -5.87 -1.60 4.40
CA PRO A 16 -7.15 -0.93 4.69
C PRO A 16 -7.03 0.12 5.81
N HIS A 17 -5.95 0.09 6.59
CA HIS A 17 -5.68 1.01 7.68
C HIS A 17 -4.18 1.36 7.75
N ARG A 18 -3.87 2.43 8.49
CA ARG A 18 -2.48 2.80 8.84
C ARG A 18 -1.92 1.82 9.87
N ALA A 19 -0.63 1.97 10.20
CA ALA A 19 0.01 1.16 11.25
C ALA A 19 -0.84 1.13 12.53
N THR A 20 -1.17 -0.09 12.99
CA THR A 20 -1.84 -0.35 14.26
C THR A 20 -0.81 -0.55 15.36
N LYS A 21 -1.26 -0.52 16.62
CA LYS A 21 -0.41 -0.88 17.75
C LYS A 21 -0.06 -2.37 17.67
N MET A 22 1.12 -2.71 18.18
CA MET A 22 1.52 -4.10 18.33
C MET A 22 0.53 -4.84 19.23
N VAL A 23 0.15 -6.04 18.81
CA VAL A 23 -0.68 -6.94 19.60
C VAL A 23 0.12 -7.42 20.82
N GLY A 24 -0.53 -7.47 22.00
CA GLY A 24 0.10 -7.89 23.25
C GLY A 24 0.57 -9.35 23.22
N ARG A 25 1.55 -9.69 24.08
CA ARG A 25 2.06 -11.06 24.19
C ARG A 25 1.04 -12.06 24.76
N ASP A 26 0.08 -11.54 25.49
CA ASP A 26 -1.04 -12.23 26.13
C ASP A 26 -2.31 -12.27 25.24
N ALA A 27 -2.25 -11.74 24.03
CA ALA A 27 -3.36 -11.74 23.10
C ALA A 27 -3.78 -13.17 22.71
N SER A 28 -5.06 -13.32 22.41
CA SER A 28 -5.59 -14.59 21.93
C SER A 28 -5.01 -14.95 20.55
N ALA A 29 -5.03 -16.25 20.22
CA ALA A 29 -4.67 -16.71 18.88
C ALA A 29 -5.57 -16.06 17.80
N LEU A 30 -6.86 -15.90 18.09
CA LEU A 30 -7.82 -15.29 17.18
C LEU A 30 -7.48 -13.81 16.92
N GLU A 31 -7.15 -13.05 17.96
CA GLU A 31 -6.74 -11.64 17.84
C GLU A 31 -5.45 -11.50 17.03
N THR A 32 -4.46 -12.33 17.34
CA THR A 32 -3.17 -12.35 16.64
C THR A 32 -3.36 -12.63 15.14
N VAL A 33 -4.14 -13.65 14.80
CA VAL A 33 -4.42 -14.03 13.41
C VAL A 33 -5.25 -12.96 12.71
N SER A 34 -6.26 -12.41 13.37
CA SER A 34 -7.13 -11.37 12.78
C SER A 34 -6.34 -10.12 12.43
N ASN A 35 -5.51 -9.61 13.35
CA ASN A 35 -4.65 -8.46 13.10
C ASN A 35 -3.63 -8.71 11.98
N ALA A 36 -3.08 -9.92 11.88
CA ALA A 36 -2.14 -10.27 10.81
C ALA A 36 -2.82 -10.35 9.43
N LEU A 37 -4.03 -10.94 9.35
CA LEU A 37 -4.73 -11.15 8.09
C LEU A 37 -5.46 -9.90 7.58
N ASP A 38 -5.87 -8.98 8.45
CA ASP A 38 -6.58 -7.77 8.02
C ASP A 38 -5.73 -6.90 7.08
N GLN A 39 -4.41 -6.89 7.28
CA GLN A 39 -3.45 -6.10 6.51
C GLN A 39 -3.33 -6.55 5.05
N VAL A 40 -3.59 -7.84 4.74
CA VAL A 40 -3.26 -8.42 3.42
C VAL A 40 -4.43 -8.47 2.44
N ARG A 41 -5.61 -7.97 2.82
CA ARG A 41 -6.85 -8.08 2.03
C ARG A 41 -6.69 -7.66 0.56
N ASN A 42 -5.96 -6.58 0.29
CA ASN A 42 -5.77 -6.08 -1.07
C ASN A 42 -4.53 -6.71 -1.74
N THR A 43 -3.44 -6.88 -0.98
CA THR A 43 -2.17 -7.39 -1.52
C THR A 43 -2.22 -8.87 -1.91
N VAL A 44 -3.07 -9.67 -1.25
CA VAL A 44 -3.24 -11.10 -1.56
C VAL A 44 -3.73 -11.32 -3.00
N VAL A 45 -4.51 -10.40 -3.56
CA VAL A 45 -5.05 -10.51 -4.92
C VAL A 45 -3.93 -10.56 -5.96
N ALA A 46 -2.89 -9.74 -5.78
CA ALA A 46 -1.73 -9.74 -6.67
C ALA A 46 -0.98 -11.07 -6.63
N ASN A 47 -0.78 -11.64 -5.43
CA ASN A 47 -0.13 -12.94 -5.26
C ASN A 47 -0.92 -14.09 -5.89
N LEU A 48 -2.25 -14.09 -5.72
CA LEU A 48 -3.13 -15.14 -6.23
C LEU A 48 -3.26 -15.11 -7.75
N THR A 49 -3.28 -13.91 -8.34
CA THR A 49 -3.48 -13.73 -9.78
C THR A 49 -2.17 -13.64 -10.56
N GLY A 50 -1.04 -13.39 -9.88
CA GLY A 50 0.28 -13.25 -10.48
C GLY A 50 0.53 -11.92 -11.20
N HIS A 51 -0.35 -10.92 -11.05
CA HIS A 51 -0.16 -9.61 -11.67
C HIS A 51 0.94 -8.83 -10.93
N PRO A 52 1.83 -8.12 -11.66
CA PRO A 52 2.81 -7.25 -11.04
C PRO A 52 2.10 -6.12 -10.30
N SER A 53 2.51 -5.90 -9.05
CA SER A 53 1.93 -4.87 -8.18
C SER A 53 3.00 -4.16 -7.35
N MET A 54 2.83 -2.86 -7.13
CA MET A 54 3.79 -2.00 -6.45
C MET A 54 3.09 -1.07 -5.47
N SER A 55 3.57 -1.01 -4.23
CA SER A 55 3.09 -0.07 -3.21
C SER A 55 3.98 1.16 -3.16
N ILE A 56 3.39 2.33 -3.33
CA ILE A 56 4.07 3.63 -3.31
C ILE A 56 3.50 4.48 -2.17
N PRO A 57 4.34 5.13 -1.33
CA PRO A 57 3.84 6.08 -0.35
C PRO A 57 3.12 7.23 -1.07
N CYS A 58 1.95 7.60 -0.57
CA CYS A 58 1.13 8.65 -1.19
C CYS A 58 0.68 9.74 -0.21
N GLY A 59 1.02 9.60 1.07
CA GLY A 59 0.67 10.59 2.08
C GLY A 59 1.09 10.19 3.49
N VAL A 60 0.91 11.14 4.41
CA VAL A 60 1.09 10.96 5.85
C VAL A 60 -0.13 11.56 6.53
N ARG A 61 -0.68 10.85 7.53
CA ARG A 61 -1.72 11.37 8.41
C ARG A 61 -1.36 11.02 9.84
N ASP A 62 -1.52 11.94 10.79
CA ASP A 62 -1.13 11.79 12.20
C ASP A 62 0.27 11.16 12.40
N GLY A 63 1.24 11.57 11.57
CA GLY A 63 2.61 11.03 11.61
C GLY A 63 2.79 9.60 11.09
N LEU A 64 1.73 8.97 10.56
CA LEU A 64 1.77 7.61 10.02
C LEU A 64 1.62 7.60 8.49
N PRO A 65 2.44 6.80 7.77
CA PRO A 65 2.42 6.74 6.31
C PRO A 65 1.16 6.04 5.77
N ILE A 66 0.77 6.43 4.57
CA ILE A 66 -0.31 5.83 3.77
C ILE A 66 0.28 5.36 2.44
N GLY A 67 -0.05 4.14 2.04
CA GLY A 67 0.40 3.53 0.79
C GLY A 67 -0.72 3.38 -0.24
N LEU A 68 -0.40 3.66 -1.50
CA LEU A 68 -1.21 3.34 -2.67
C LEU A 68 -0.56 2.18 -3.43
N MET A 69 -1.32 1.13 -3.68
CA MET A 69 -0.89 0.01 -4.51
C MET A 69 -1.38 0.19 -5.94
N LEU A 70 -0.48 0.05 -6.90
CA LEU A 70 -0.76 -0.02 -8.32
C LEU A 70 -0.55 -1.45 -8.82
N THR A 71 -1.44 -1.96 -9.65
CA THR A 71 -1.36 -3.29 -10.26
C THR A 71 -1.50 -3.16 -11.77
N ALA A 72 -0.58 -3.77 -12.53
CA ALA A 72 -0.56 -3.74 -13.99
C ALA A 72 -0.83 -5.12 -14.61
N LYS A 73 -0.85 -5.20 -15.93
CA LYS A 73 -0.95 -6.46 -16.71
C LYS A 73 0.24 -7.36 -16.43
N HIS A 74 0.06 -8.69 -16.58
CA HIS A 74 1.18 -9.63 -16.53
C HIS A 74 2.31 -9.20 -17.47
N PHE A 75 3.53 -9.23 -16.93
CA PHE A 75 4.77 -8.89 -17.64
C PHE A 75 4.88 -7.44 -18.13
N ASP A 76 3.97 -6.54 -17.70
CA ASP A 76 4.04 -5.11 -17.99
C ASP A 76 4.56 -4.28 -16.81
N ASP A 77 5.60 -4.78 -16.15
CA ASP A 77 6.32 -4.13 -15.06
C ASP A 77 6.86 -2.74 -15.49
N ALA A 78 7.16 -2.56 -16.77
CA ALA A 78 7.64 -1.30 -17.31
C ALA A 78 6.56 -0.19 -17.18
N THR A 79 5.30 -0.49 -17.50
CA THR A 79 4.19 0.47 -17.30
C THR A 79 3.98 0.74 -15.81
N LEU A 80 4.02 -0.30 -14.97
CA LEU A 80 3.90 -0.15 -13.53
C LEU A 80 4.98 0.76 -12.93
N LEU A 81 6.25 0.57 -13.33
CA LEU A 81 7.38 1.39 -12.89
C LEU A 81 7.24 2.84 -13.36
N ARG A 82 6.85 3.08 -14.61
CA ARG A 82 6.62 4.45 -15.12
C ARG A 82 5.51 5.17 -14.36
N ALA A 83 4.37 4.50 -14.13
CA ALA A 83 3.26 5.07 -13.38
C ALA A 83 3.67 5.38 -11.93
N SER A 84 4.41 4.46 -11.30
CA SER A 84 4.92 4.64 -9.94
C SER A 84 5.90 5.80 -9.83
N ALA A 85 6.84 5.93 -10.77
CA ALA A 85 7.78 7.03 -10.82
C ALA A 85 7.09 8.39 -11.05
N ALA A 86 6.04 8.41 -11.87
CA ALA A 86 5.23 9.61 -12.07
C ALA A 86 4.50 10.03 -10.78
N LEU A 87 3.90 9.06 -10.06
CA LEU A 87 3.25 9.32 -8.78
C LEU A 87 4.23 9.81 -7.72
N GLU A 88 5.41 9.19 -7.66
CA GLU A 88 6.47 9.62 -6.75
C GLU A 88 6.94 11.05 -7.05
N SER A 89 7.10 11.39 -8.33
CA SER A 89 7.56 12.72 -8.76
C SER A 89 6.51 13.80 -8.53
N ALA A 90 5.23 13.46 -8.62
CA ALA A 90 4.13 14.37 -8.37
C ALA A 90 3.80 14.55 -6.87
N GLY A 91 4.22 13.60 -6.02
CA GLY A 91 3.85 13.54 -4.62
C GLY A 91 4.69 14.42 -3.70
N ASP A 92 4.04 15.32 -2.96
CA ASP A 92 4.67 16.17 -1.93
C ASP A 92 4.77 15.49 -0.54
N TRP A 93 4.41 14.21 -0.46
CA TRP A 93 4.42 13.44 0.80
C TRP A 93 5.82 13.33 1.41
N LYS A 94 6.88 13.48 0.60
CA LYS A 94 8.28 13.52 1.06
C LYS A 94 8.54 14.70 2.01
N ASN A 95 7.87 15.84 1.79
CA ASN A 95 8.00 17.04 2.62
C ASN A 95 7.08 17.02 3.85
N SER A 96 6.11 16.10 3.89
CA SER A 96 5.19 15.93 5.02
C SER A 96 5.88 15.35 6.27
N ASN A 97 7.07 14.74 6.11
CA ASN A 97 7.91 14.26 7.22
C ASN A 97 8.74 15.38 7.89
N ALA A 98 8.87 16.57 7.30
CA ALA A 98 9.75 17.63 7.82
C ALA A 98 9.13 18.46 8.97
N ARG A 99 7.89 18.19 9.38
CA ARG A 99 7.21 18.89 10.51
C ARG A 99 6.78 17.98 11.67
N GLY A 100 7.33 16.76 11.76
CA GLY A 100 7.22 15.92 12.96
C GLY A 100 8.22 16.33 14.03
N GLY A 101 8.16 17.59 14.47
CA GLY A 101 8.96 18.10 15.57
C GLY A 101 8.46 17.55 16.92
N SER A 102 9.40 16.97 17.66
CA SER A 102 9.50 16.93 19.13
C SER A 102 8.23 16.83 19.99
N GLY A 103 8.07 15.67 20.63
CA GLY A 103 7.74 15.56 22.06
C GLY A 103 6.49 14.73 22.41
N PRO A 104 6.35 14.28 23.68
CA PRO A 104 7.35 14.17 24.75
C PRO A 104 8.10 12.83 24.74
#